data_AF-A0A3A4A821-F1
#
_entry.id   AF-A0A3A4A821-F1
#
_cell.length_a   1.000
_cell.length_b   1.000
_cell.length_c   1.000
_cell.angle_alpha   90.00
_cell.angle_beta   90.00
_cell.angle_gamma   90.00
#
_symmetry.space_group_name_H-M   'P 1'
#
loop_
_entity.id
_entity.type
_entity.pdbx_description
1 polymer ?
#
loop_
_entity_poly.entity_id
_entity_poly.type
_entity_poly.pdbx_seq_one_letter_code
_entity_poly.pdbx_strand_id
1 'polypeptide(L)'
;MFYAGRGHAWVKKIIGDLLDRADRRLCGRADECARAYGWDVTRTGFGARRYHDPEFDLMHVDADHLGPYLDRWATTLLDRTPS
;
A
#
# COMPACT_ATOMS: atom_id res chain seq x y z
N MET A 1 -30.01 21.95 28.89
CA MET A 1 -29.17 20.73 28.92
C MET A 1 -28.85 20.35 27.47
N PHE A 2 -27.64 20.67 27.00
CA PHE A 2 -27.30 20.57 25.57
C PHE A 2 -26.90 19.14 25.20
N TYR A 3 -27.71 18.45 24.38
CA TYR A 3 -27.36 17.16 23.77
C TYR A 3 -26.46 17.29 22.51
N ALA A 4 -25.85 18.46 22.30
CA ALA A 4 -25.14 18.80 21.06
C ALA A 4 -23.80 18.06 20.86
N GLY A 5 -23.19 17.49 21.90
CA GLY A 5 -21.88 16.83 21.80
C GLY A 5 -21.89 15.42 21.21
N ARG A 6 -23.01 14.68 21.33
CA ARG A 6 -23.05 13.24 21.02
C ARG A 6 -23.25 12.97 19.53
N GLY A 7 -24.01 13.83 18.83
CA GLY A 7 -24.24 13.71 17.39
C GLY A 7 -22.98 13.99 16.56
N HIS A 8 -22.20 15.01 16.94
CA HIS A 8 -20.97 15.37 16.22
C HIS A 8 -19.90 14.27 16.31
N ALA A 9 -19.74 13.65 17.48
CA ALA A 9 -18.81 12.53 17.66
C ALA A 9 -19.21 11.31 16.82
N TRP A 10 -20.51 11.02 16.73
CA TRP A 10 -21.03 9.92 15.92
C TRP A 10 -20.84 10.16 14.41
N VAL A 11 -21.10 11.38 13.93
CA VAL A 11 -20.85 11.76 12.52
C VAL A 11 -19.37 11.61 12.18
N LYS A 12 -18.46 12.08 13.05
CA LYS A 12 -17.01 11.89 12.85
C LYS A 12 -16.63 10.43 12.76
N LYS A 13 -17.23 9.57 13.60
CA LYS A 13 -16.97 8.13 13.56
C LYS A 13 -17.41 7.51 12.23
N ILE A 14 -18.59 7.85 11.73
CA ILE A 14 -19.07 7.34 10.43
C ILE A 14 -18.15 7.79 9.30
N ILE A 15 -17.76 9.06 9.28
CA ILE A 15 -16.85 9.59 8.25
C ILE A 15 -15.51 8.86 8.32
N GLY A 16 -14.96 8.65 9.52
CA GLY A 16 -13.74 7.87 9.74
C GLY A 16 -13.86 6.43 9.21
N ASP A 17 -14.93 5.72 9.59
CA ASP A 17 -15.18 4.34 9.16
C ASP A 17 -15.34 4.24 7.63
N LEU A 18 -15.96 5.23 6.99
CA LEU A 18 -16.10 5.31 5.54
C LEU A 18 -14.77 5.53 4.85
N LEU A 19 -13.94 6.45 5.37
CA LEU A 19 -12.59 6.69 4.85
C LEU A 19 -11.73 5.44 5.00
N ASP A 20 -11.75 4.76 6.14
CA ASP A 20 -10.97 3.53 6.35
C ASP A 20 -11.42 2.38 5.43
N ARG A 21 -12.69 2.33 5.05
CA ARG A 21 -13.18 1.36 4.04
C ARG A 21 -12.76 1.74 2.64
N ALA A 22 -12.86 3.02 2.28
CA ALA A 22 -12.44 3.52 0.97
C ALA A 22 -10.93 3.35 0.76
N ASP A 23 -10.13 3.67 1.78
CA ASP A 23 -8.67 3.47 1.79
C ASP A 23 -8.31 2.00 1.55
N ARG A 24 -8.93 1.08 2.32
CA ARG A 24 -8.73 -0.37 2.13
C ARG A 24 -9.17 -0.86 0.76
N ARG A 25 -10.22 -0.28 0.18
CA ARG A 25 -10.67 -0.66 -1.17
C ARG A 25 -9.70 -0.16 -2.25
N LEU A 26 -9.13 1.02 -2.08
CA LEU A 26 -8.14 1.58 -3.01
C LEU A 26 -6.81 0.81 -2.95
N CYS A 27 -6.32 0.51 -1.75
CA CYS A 27 -5.01 -0.11 -1.56
C CYS A 27 -5.05 -1.64 -1.43
N GLY A 28 -6.24 -2.24 -1.28
CA GLY A 28 -6.37 -3.66 -0.88
C GLY A 28 -5.61 -4.64 -1.78
N ARG A 29 -5.67 -4.47 -3.10
CA ARG A 29 -4.93 -5.33 -4.04
C ARG A 29 -3.41 -5.15 -3.91
N ALA A 30 -2.94 -3.91 -3.72
CA ALA A 30 -1.53 -3.64 -3.55
C ALA A 30 -1.00 -4.14 -2.19
N ASP A 31 -1.81 -4.03 -1.12
CA ASP A 31 -1.52 -4.61 0.18
C ASP A 31 -1.48 -6.14 0.17
N GLU A 32 -2.36 -6.77 -0.60
CA GLU A 32 -2.37 -8.22 -0.80
C GLU A 32 -1.11 -8.68 -1.53
N CYS A 33 -0.71 -7.98 -2.59
CA CYS A 33 0.56 -8.23 -3.25
C CYS A 33 1.73 -8.03 -2.27
N ALA A 34 1.78 -6.93 -1.54
CA ALA A 34 2.82 -6.64 -0.58
C ALA A 34 2.93 -7.75 0.49
N ARG A 35 1.79 -8.21 1.03
CA ARG A 35 1.76 -9.38 1.94
C ARG A 35 2.25 -10.67 1.29
N ALA A 36 1.89 -10.92 0.03
CA ALA A 36 2.31 -12.12 -0.70
C ALA A 36 3.82 -12.14 -0.97
N TYR A 37 4.42 -10.96 -1.19
CA TYR A 37 5.86 -10.80 -1.44
C TYR A 37 6.68 -10.48 -0.19
N GLY A 38 6.05 -10.40 0.99
CA GLY A 38 6.76 -10.07 2.24
C GLY A 38 7.29 -8.64 2.31
N TRP A 39 6.68 -7.72 1.57
CA TRP A 39 7.06 -6.31 1.54
C TRP A 39 6.55 -5.55 2.77
N ASP A 40 7.35 -4.58 3.22
CA ASP A 40 6.98 -3.64 4.26
C ASP A 40 6.05 -2.56 3.70
N VAL A 41 4.95 -2.29 4.40
CA VAL A 41 3.95 -1.31 4.00
C VAL A 41 3.84 -0.21 5.05
N THR A 42 4.24 1.00 4.68
CA THR A 42 4.08 2.19 5.53
C THR A 42 2.93 3.04 5.02
N ARG A 43 1.91 3.24 5.87
CA ARG A 43 0.79 4.12 5.56
C ARG A 43 1.19 5.58 5.77
N THR A 44 1.19 6.38 4.72
CA THR A 44 1.59 7.80 4.74
C THR A 44 0.40 8.75 4.68
N GLY A 45 -0.79 8.27 4.29
CA GLY A 45 -2.03 9.04 4.25
C GLY A 45 -3.20 8.22 3.69
N PHE A 46 -4.33 8.87 3.43
CA PHE A 46 -5.46 8.24 2.74
C PHE A 46 -5.10 7.95 1.28
N GLY A 47 -5.22 6.70 0.85
CA GLY A 47 -4.82 6.24 -0.47
C GLY A 47 -3.32 6.31 -0.72
N ALA A 48 -2.52 6.69 0.27
CA ALA A 48 -1.09 6.88 0.16
C ALA A 48 -0.37 5.85 1.05
N ARG A 49 0.29 4.89 0.39
CA ARG A 49 1.10 3.85 1.02
C ARG A 49 2.44 3.76 0.33
N ARG A 50 3.49 3.66 1.13
CA ARG A 50 4.84 3.37 0.66
C ARG A 50 5.06 1.87 0.83
N TYR A 51 5.27 1.19 -0.28
CA TYR A 51 5.64 -0.22 -0.31
C TYR A 51 7.16 -0.31 -0.40
N HIS A 52 7.73 -1.18 0.39
CA HIS A 52 9.15 -1.34 0.53
C HIS A 52 9.50 -2.82 0.43
N ASP A 53 10.35 -3.15 -0.54
CA ASP A 53 10.79 -4.52 -0.76
C ASP A 53 12.15 -4.71 -0.06
N PRO A 54 12.21 -5.54 1.00
CA PRO A 54 13.46 -5.79 1.70
C PRO A 54 14.51 -6.49 0.83
N GLU A 55 14.11 -7.28 -0.19
CA GLU A 55 15.06 -7.87 -1.13
C GLU A 55 15.67 -6.79 -2.05
N PHE A 56 14.87 -5.79 -2.46
CA PHE A 56 15.37 -4.66 -3.25
C PHE A 56 16.44 -3.88 -2.47
N ASP A 57 16.19 -3.64 -1.19
CA ASP A 57 17.12 -2.92 -0.32
C ASP A 57 18.44 -3.65 -0.12
N LEU A 58 18.40 -4.97 0.09
CA LEU A 58 19.59 -5.81 0.15
C LEU A 58 20.38 -5.78 -1.18
N MET A 59 19.69 -5.80 -2.32
CA MET A 59 20.34 -5.72 -3.63
C MET A 59 20.87 -4.34 -3.99
N HIS A 60 20.31 -3.28 -3.39
CA HIS A 60 20.85 -1.93 -3.55
C HIS A 60 22.15 -1.73 -2.76
N VAL A 61 22.36 -2.51 -1.70
CA VAL A 61 23.67 -2.61 -1.02
C VAL A 61 24.67 -3.40 -1.88
N ASP A 62 24.20 -4.40 -2.64
CA ASP A 62 24.97 -5.20 -3.59
C ASP A 62 24.93 -4.66 -5.04
N ALA A 63 24.72 -3.35 -5.23
CA ALA A 63 24.37 -2.72 -6.52
C ALA A 63 25.41 -2.90 -7.65
N ASP A 64 26.59 -3.44 -7.35
CA ASP A 64 27.56 -3.88 -8.34
C ASP A 64 27.11 -5.13 -9.14
N HIS A 65 25.99 -5.79 -8.79
CA HIS A 65 25.52 -7.04 -9.41
C HIS A 65 24.06 -7.05 -9.90
N LEU A 66 23.43 -5.88 -10.12
CA LEU A 66 21.99 -5.74 -10.46
C LEU A 66 21.51 -6.35 -11.80
N GLY A 67 22.41 -6.89 -12.63
CA GLY A 67 22.10 -7.45 -13.95
C GLY A 67 20.96 -8.49 -13.98
N PRO A 68 20.90 -9.48 -13.07
CA PRO A 68 19.86 -10.52 -13.08
C PRO A 68 18.51 -10.04 -12.50
N TYR A 69 18.49 -8.98 -11.70
CA TYR A 69 17.29 -8.52 -10.98
C TYR A 69 16.33 -7.75 -11.89
N LEU A 70 16.86 -6.93 -12.80
CA LEU A 70 16.05 -6.21 -13.79
C LEU A 70 15.32 -7.17 -14.75
N ASP A 71 15.87 -8.35 -15.01
CA ASP A 71 15.30 -9.34 -15.92
C ASP A 71 14.02 -9.98 -15.33
N ARG A 72 14.02 -10.28 -14.02
CA ARG A 72 12.86 -10.79 -13.26
C ARG A 72 11.70 -9.79 -13.21
N TRP A 73 12.03 -8.50 -13.09
CA TRP A 73 11.03 -7.43 -13.06
C TRP A 73 10.51 -7.09 -14.46
N ALA A 74 11.37 -7.11 -15.49
CA ALA A 74 10.96 -6.92 -16.88
C ALA A 74 9.95 -7.99 -17.33
N THR A 75 10.14 -9.26 -16.95
CA THR A 75 9.16 -10.31 -17.25
C THR A 75 7.84 -10.09 -16.52
N THR A 76 7.90 -9.64 -15.25
CA THR A 76 6.70 -9.42 -14.43
C THR A 76 5.90 -8.18 -14.87
N LEU A 77 6.56 -7.18 -15.46
CA LEU A 77 5.93 -5.96 -16.00
C LEU A 77 5.34 -6.17 -17.39
N LEU A 78 6.00 -6.98 -18.25
CA LEU A 78 5.53 -7.31 -19.60
C LEU A 78 4.34 -8.27 -19.61
N ASP A 79 4.19 -9.14 -18.60
CA ASP A 79 3.03 -10.03 -18.46
C ASP A 79 1.77 -9.30 -17.93
N ARG A 80 1.90 -8.03 -17.50
CA ARG A 80 0.81 -7.22 -16.90
C ARG A 80 0.36 -6.04 -17.75
N THR A 81 0.74 -5.96 -19.03
CA THR A 81 0.07 -5.06 -19.98
C THR A 81 -1.20 -5.74 -20.49
N PRO A 82 -2.41 -5.33 -20.07
CA PRO A 82 -3.60 -5.75 -20.81
C PRO A 82 -3.50 -5.15 -22.22
N SER A 83 -3.53 -6.03 -23.22
CA SER A 83 -3.76 -5.72 -24.63
C SER A 83 -5.02 -4.88 -24.83
#